data_AF-A0A959S293-F1
#
_entry.id   AF-A0A959S293-F1
#
_cell.length_a   1.000
_cell.length_b   1.000
_cell.length_c   1.000
_cell.angle_alpha   90.00
_cell.angle_beta   90.00
_cell.angle_gamma   90.00
#
_symmetry.space_group_name_H-M   'P 1'
#
loop_
_entity.id
_entity.type
_entity.pdbx_description
1 polymer ?
#
loop_
_entity_poly.entity_id
_entity_poly.type
_entity_poly.pdbx_seq_one_letter_code
_entity_poly.pdbx_strand_id
1 'polypeptide(L)'
;MRFNRQVFLSATVVVLMAIAICFRFFGEIILHPNEFLFGADGDGLKNYYSIAYQVIHGDGLWFNGMLYPYGDHIIFADGQPLLTKVLGWFVDGDASNGGSVIGIMNLLMIFSLVVCAWCVHRLLVWNLVGPWFSVPFALCIAFLSPQVLRFPGHYALGYTFFVPLGWLLIAAFTRYKLPWITALAAS
;
A
#
# COMPACT_ATOMS: atom_id res chain seq x y z
N MET A 1 -12.34 4.36 -27.60
CA MET A 1 -12.89 3.76 -26.36
C MET A 1 -14.29 4.32 -26.13
N ARG A 2 -15.33 3.48 -26.08
CA ARG A 2 -16.63 3.94 -25.58
C ARG A 2 -16.53 3.99 -24.06
N PHE A 3 -16.58 5.19 -23.49
CA PHE A 3 -16.69 5.40 -22.05
C PHE A 3 -17.91 4.62 -21.54
N ASN A 4 -17.67 3.50 -20.87
CA ASN A 4 -18.76 2.71 -20.31
C ASN A 4 -19.14 3.30 -18.96
N ARG A 5 -20.18 4.15 -18.95
CA ARG A 5 -20.67 4.84 -17.75
C ARG A 5 -20.93 3.88 -16.59
N GLN A 6 -21.37 2.65 -16.87
CA GLN A 6 -21.62 1.64 -15.83
C GLN A 6 -20.33 1.19 -15.13
N VAL A 7 -19.24 0.99 -15.88
CA VAL A 7 -17.94 0.59 -15.32
C VAL A 7 -17.33 1.72 -14.49
N PHE A 8 -17.47 2.97 -14.96
CA PHE A 8 -16.99 4.13 -14.20
C PHE A 8 -17.77 4.30 -12.88
N LEU A 9 -19.10 4.19 -12.93
CA LEU A 9 -19.95 4.26 -11.74
C LEU A 9 -19.65 3.12 -10.76
N SER A 10 -19.56 1.87 -11.24
CA SER A 10 -19.25 0.74 -10.37
C SER A 10 -17.86 0.86 -9.73
N ALA A 11 -16.85 1.33 -10.48
CA ALA A 11 -15.51 1.56 -9.95
C ALA A 11 -15.50 2.65 -8.88
N THR A 12 -16.26 3.74 -9.09
CA THR A 12 -16.42 4.82 -8.10
C THR A 12 -17.08 4.29 -6.84
N VAL A 13 -18.14 3.48 -6.98
CA VAL A 13 -18.82 2.83 -5.85
C VAL A 13 -17.87 1.90 -5.09
N VAL A 14 -17.04 1.11 -5.76
CA VAL A 14 -16.02 0.26 -5.11
C VAL A 14 -15.07 1.11 -4.27
N VAL A 15 -14.55 2.21 -4.83
CA VAL A 15 -13.62 3.09 -4.11
C VAL A 15 -14.30 3.70 -2.89
N LEU A 16 -15.52 4.23 -3.03
CA LEU A 16 -16.26 4.83 -1.90
C LEU A 16 -16.60 3.79 -0.82
N MET A 17 -17.01 2.59 -1.20
CA MET A 17 -17.28 1.50 -0.24
C MET A 17 -16.00 1.02 0.43
N ALA A 18 -14.89 0.89 -0.30
CA ALA A 18 -13.61 0.51 0.29
C ALA A 18 -13.12 1.57 1.29
N ILE A 19 -13.26 2.86 0.96
CA ILE A 19 -12.97 3.96 1.89
C ILE A 19 -13.86 3.86 3.13
N ALA A 20 -15.17 3.66 2.97
CA ALA A 20 -16.10 3.52 4.10
C ALA A 20 -15.74 2.32 5.01
N ILE A 21 -15.35 1.19 4.43
CA ILE A 21 -14.89 0.01 5.17
C ILE A 21 -13.59 0.34 5.91
N CYS A 22 -12.62 0.98 5.26
CA CYS A 22 -11.38 1.42 5.90
C CYS A 22 -11.66 2.37 7.08
N PHE A 23 -12.54 3.35 6.93
CA PHE A 23 -12.96 4.22 8.04
C PHE A 23 -13.68 3.46 9.16
N ARG A 24 -14.46 2.43 8.84
CA ARG A 24 -15.19 1.64 9.84
C ARG A 24 -14.27 0.77 10.70
N PHE A 25 -13.18 0.24 10.13
CA PHE A 25 -12.25 -0.65 10.83
C PHE A 25 -11.00 0.07 11.37
N PHE A 26 -10.51 1.07 10.65
CA PHE A 26 -9.26 1.79 10.95
C PHE A 26 -9.47 3.28 11.22
N GLY A 27 -10.71 3.71 11.51
CA GLY A 27 -11.06 5.13 11.65
C GLY A 27 -10.19 5.88 12.66
N GLU A 28 -9.91 5.27 13.82
CA GLU A 28 -9.05 5.87 14.84
C GLU A 28 -7.61 6.08 14.33
N ILE A 29 -7.05 5.10 13.63
CA ILE A 29 -5.71 5.17 13.03
C ILE A 29 -5.67 6.20 11.90
N ILE A 30 -6.76 6.37 11.15
CA ILE A 30 -6.83 7.38 10.09
C ILE A 30 -6.88 8.80 10.67
N LEU A 31 -7.57 8.98 11.80
CA LEU A 31 -7.72 10.28 12.46
C LEU A 31 -6.48 10.67 13.29
N HIS A 32 -5.82 9.70 13.92
CA HIS A 32 -4.66 9.89 14.79
C HIS A 32 -3.49 8.97 14.39
N PRO A 33 -2.96 9.08 13.15
CA PRO A 33 -2.03 8.10 12.59
C PRO A 33 -0.71 7.98 13.37
N ASN A 34 -0.30 9.04 14.06
CA ASN A 34 0.97 9.11 14.78
C ASN A 34 0.90 8.48 16.19
N GLU A 35 -0.31 8.13 16.66
CA GLU A 35 -0.54 7.63 18.03
C GLU A 35 -0.71 6.10 18.06
N PHE A 36 -0.79 5.44 16.90
CA PHE A 36 -1.06 4.01 16.79
C PHE A 36 0.09 3.23 16.13
N LEU A 37 0.29 2.01 16.63
CA LEU A 37 1.18 1.00 16.06
C LEU A 37 0.36 -0.24 15.72
N PHE A 38 0.50 -0.77 14.51
CA PHE A 38 -0.15 -2.04 14.16
C PHE A 38 0.53 -3.24 14.85
N GLY A 39 1.85 -3.18 15.02
CA GLY A 39 2.64 -4.14 15.77
C GLY A 39 3.58 -3.42 16.72
N ALA A 40 3.28 -3.47 18.02
CA ALA A 40 4.08 -2.84 19.07
C ALA A 40 5.21 -3.75 19.60
N ASP A 41 5.37 -4.95 19.05
CA ASP A 41 6.31 -5.96 19.53
C ASP A 41 6.96 -6.72 18.36
N GLY A 42 8.06 -7.42 18.64
CA GLY A 42 8.78 -8.28 17.72
C GLY A 42 9.11 -7.60 16.38
N ASP A 43 8.78 -8.29 15.29
CA ASP A 43 9.03 -7.82 13.92
C ASP A 43 8.27 -6.53 13.58
N GLY A 44 7.11 -6.29 14.20
CA GLY A 44 6.34 -5.07 13.98
C GLY A 44 7.06 -3.83 14.47
N LEU A 45 7.61 -3.88 15.69
CA LEU A 45 8.36 -2.76 16.23
C LEU A 45 9.68 -2.57 15.47
N LYS A 46 10.39 -3.67 15.17
CA LYS A 46 11.62 -3.66 14.38
C LYS A 46 11.40 -2.96 13.04
N ASN A 47 10.35 -3.30 12.30
CA ASN A 47 10.15 -2.79 10.95
C ASN A 47 9.76 -1.30 10.92
N TYR A 48 9.05 -0.79 11.93
CA TYR A 48 8.88 0.66 12.10
C TYR A 48 10.20 1.34 12.42
N TYR A 49 10.98 0.77 13.33
CA TYR A 49 12.28 1.29 13.72
C TYR A 49 13.24 1.37 12.53
N SER A 50 13.36 0.31 11.72
CA SER A 50 14.26 0.29 10.56
C SER A 50 13.98 1.46 9.59
N ILE A 51 12.70 1.72 9.32
CA ILE A 51 12.29 2.79 8.39
C ILE A 51 12.49 4.16 9.02
N ALA A 52 12.02 4.38 10.25
CA ALA A 52 12.18 5.65 10.95
C ALA A 52 13.67 6.01 11.14
N TYR A 53 14.49 5.04 11.54
CA TYR A 53 15.93 5.24 11.70
C TYR A 53 16.60 5.63 10.37
N GLN A 54 16.28 4.94 9.26
CA GLN A 54 16.87 5.30 7.97
C GLN A 54 16.43 6.69 7.51
N VAL A 55 15.16 7.07 7.72
CA VAL A 55 14.67 8.40 7.32
C VAL A 55 15.39 9.52 8.09
N ILE A 56 15.63 9.32 9.38
CA ILE A 56 16.20 10.35 10.25
C ILE A 56 17.74 10.41 10.18
N HIS A 57 18.40 9.25 10.19
CA HIS A 57 19.86 9.13 10.35
C HIS A 57 20.55 8.43 9.17
N GLY A 58 19.79 7.78 8.29
CA GLY A 58 20.34 6.96 7.22
C GLY A 58 20.82 7.79 6.03
N ASP A 59 21.89 7.33 5.40
CA ASP A 59 22.33 7.81 4.10
C ASP A 59 22.42 6.65 3.12
N GLY A 60 21.88 6.84 1.92
CA GLY A 60 21.82 5.81 0.87
C GLY A 60 21.05 4.54 1.28
N LEU A 61 21.63 3.39 0.96
CA LEU A 61 21.02 2.05 1.14
C LEU A 61 21.64 1.24 2.29
N TRP A 62 22.65 1.81 2.97
CA TRP A 62 23.29 1.16 4.11
C TRP A 62 22.53 1.51 5.39
N PHE A 63 22.21 0.50 6.17
CA PHE A 63 21.44 0.62 7.40
C PHE A 63 22.34 0.31 8.61
N ASN A 64 22.56 1.32 9.44
CA ASN A 64 23.38 1.24 10.66
C ASN A 64 22.57 1.09 11.94
N GLY A 65 21.25 0.99 11.85
CA GLY A 65 20.37 0.95 13.04
C GLY A 65 20.39 -0.39 13.78
N MET A 66 20.97 -1.43 13.19
CA MET A 66 21.16 -2.77 13.78
C MET A 66 22.52 -3.33 13.38
N LEU A 67 22.94 -4.44 14.02
CA LEU A 67 24.15 -5.20 13.67
C LEU A 67 25.46 -4.41 13.78
N TYR A 68 25.55 -3.50 14.75
CA TYR A 68 26.81 -2.80 15.08
C TYR A 68 27.95 -3.81 15.33
N PRO A 69 29.20 -3.54 14.87
CA PRO A 69 29.66 -2.34 14.15
C PRO A 69 29.49 -2.38 12.63
N TYR A 70 28.98 -3.48 12.08
CA TYR A 70 29.01 -3.71 10.64
C TYR A 70 27.81 -3.10 9.92
N GLY A 71 26.62 -3.12 10.53
CA GLY A 71 25.39 -2.75 9.84
C GLY A 71 24.97 -3.79 8.80
N ASP A 72 24.00 -3.44 7.96
CA ASP A 72 23.56 -4.27 6.84
C ASP A 72 22.91 -3.42 5.73
N HIS A 73 22.60 -4.03 4.59
CA HIS A 73 21.79 -3.40 3.57
C HIS A 73 20.33 -3.27 4.03
N ILE A 74 19.73 -2.09 3.82
CA ILE A 74 18.39 -1.75 4.32
C ILE A 74 17.28 -2.73 3.91
N ILE A 75 17.43 -3.38 2.74
CA ILE A 75 16.49 -4.38 2.25
C ILE A 75 16.42 -5.59 3.20
N PHE A 76 17.55 -6.01 3.79
CA PHE A 76 17.59 -7.11 4.74
C PHE A 76 17.03 -6.71 6.11
N ALA A 77 17.04 -5.42 6.42
CA ALA A 77 16.40 -4.86 7.60
C ALA A 77 14.89 -4.56 7.41
N ASP A 78 14.28 -5.02 6.31
CA ASP A 78 12.88 -4.72 5.91
C ASP A 78 12.57 -3.22 5.75
N GLY A 79 13.59 -2.38 5.57
CA GLY A 79 13.49 -0.93 5.66
C GLY A 79 12.95 -0.20 4.43
N GLN A 80 12.23 -0.86 3.52
CA GLN A 80 11.55 -0.25 2.35
C GLN A 80 12.31 0.93 1.69
N PRO A 81 13.39 0.70 0.93
CA PRO A 81 14.30 1.75 0.46
C PRO A 81 13.65 2.86 -0.39
N LEU A 82 12.60 2.51 -1.14
CA LEU A 82 11.85 3.51 -1.91
C LEU A 82 11.09 4.45 -0.99
N LEU A 83 10.45 3.91 0.05
CA LEU A 83 9.68 4.70 1.00
C LEU A 83 10.60 5.61 1.82
N THR A 84 11.69 5.06 2.37
CA THR A 84 12.62 5.84 3.19
C THR A 84 13.24 6.99 2.42
N LYS A 85 13.61 6.79 1.15
CA LYS A 85 14.17 7.86 0.31
C LYS A 85 13.15 8.95 -0.01
N VAL A 86 11.91 8.58 -0.31
CA VAL A 86 10.84 9.56 -0.56
C VAL A 86 10.52 10.34 0.71
N LEU A 87 10.41 9.66 1.86
CA LEU A 87 10.13 10.32 3.14
C LEU A 87 11.29 11.20 3.61
N GLY A 88 12.54 10.80 3.39
CA GLY A 88 13.72 11.61 3.73
C GLY A 88 13.81 12.94 2.96
N TRP A 89 13.04 13.13 1.88
CA TRP A 89 12.92 14.44 1.22
C TRP A 89 11.89 15.37 1.87
N PHE A 90 10.93 14.83 2.61
CA PHE A 90 9.82 15.59 3.19
C PHE A 90 9.90 15.70 4.71
N VAL A 91 10.55 14.74 5.36
CA VAL A 91 10.70 14.67 6.81
C VAL A 91 12.07 15.20 7.16
N ASP A 92 12.10 16.30 7.90
CA ASP A 92 13.34 16.82 8.48
C ASP A 92 13.96 15.75 9.39
N GLY A 93 15.29 15.67 9.42
CA GLY A 93 16.06 14.70 10.20
C GLY A 93 16.01 14.89 11.72
N ASP A 94 14.94 15.46 12.25
CA ASP A 94 14.68 15.55 13.68
C ASP A 94 14.04 14.25 14.19
N ALA A 95 14.56 13.74 15.32
CA ALA A 95 14.07 12.54 15.97
C ALA A 95 12.61 12.67 16.44
N SER A 96 12.12 13.90 16.67
CA SER A 96 10.70 14.15 16.98
C SER A 96 9.74 13.70 15.87
N ASN A 97 10.23 13.58 14.63
CA ASN A 97 9.40 13.26 13.47
C ASN A 97 9.16 11.75 13.26
N GLY A 98 9.73 10.89 14.12
CA GLY A 98 9.55 9.43 14.01
C GLY A 98 8.09 9.00 14.01
N GLY A 99 7.24 9.65 14.81
CA GLY A 99 5.80 9.39 14.84
C GLY A 99 5.11 9.65 13.49
N SER A 100 5.52 10.70 12.77
CA SER A 100 4.99 11.04 11.45
C SER A 100 5.33 9.97 10.40
N VAL A 101 6.54 9.41 10.45
CA VAL A 101 6.97 8.33 9.55
C VAL A 101 6.11 7.08 9.75
N ILE A 102 5.89 6.70 11.01
CA ILE A 102 5.04 5.57 11.41
C ILE A 102 3.60 5.79 10.94
N GLY A 103 3.06 6.99 11.18
CA GLY A 103 1.70 7.34 10.76
C GLY A 103 1.52 7.27 9.24
N ILE A 104 2.48 7.77 8.47
CA ILE A 104 2.46 7.67 7.00
C ILE A 104 2.49 6.21 6.55
N MET A 105 3.33 5.36 7.16
CA MET A 105 3.35 3.93 6.85
C MET A 105 1.99 3.27 7.06
N ASN A 106 1.34 3.56 8.19
CA ASN A 106 0.03 3.02 8.53
C ASN A 106 -1.02 3.41 7.49
N LEU A 107 -1.05 4.70 7.14
CA LEU A 107 -1.94 5.23 6.13
C LEU A 107 -1.69 4.62 4.75
N LEU A 108 -0.43 4.41 4.36
CA LEU A 108 -0.09 3.78 3.09
C LEU A 108 -0.56 2.31 3.03
N MET A 109 -0.44 1.56 4.13
CA MET A 109 -0.95 0.19 4.20
C MET A 109 -2.48 0.14 4.12
N ILE A 110 -3.19 1.03 4.82
CA ILE A 110 -4.65 1.13 4.74
C ILE A 110 -5.09 1.56 3.34
N PHE A 111 -4.42 2.56 2.76
CA PHE A 111 -4.68 3.05 1.41
C PHE A 111 -4.47 1.95 0.36
N SER A 112 -3.51 1.05 0.59
CA SER A 112 -3.25 -0.10 -0.27
C SER A 112 -4.51 -0.94 -0.54
N LEU A 113 -5.40 -1.08 0.46
CA LEU A 113 -6.65 -1.85 0.35
C LEU A 113 -7.64 -1.23 -0.63
N VAL A 114 -7.73 0.10 -0.63
CA VAL A 114 -8.59 0.85 -1.56
C VAL A 114 -8.11 0.66 -2.99
N VAL A 115 -6.80 0.80 -3.21
CA VAL A 115 -6.18 0.59 -4.52
C VAL A 115 -6.34 -0.87 -4.97
N CYS A 116 -6.19 -1.82 -4.05
CA CYS A 116 -6.39 -3.24 -4.32
C CYS A 116 -7.82 -3.54 -4.78
N ALA A 117 -8.83 -3.06 -4.03
CA ALA A 117 -10.24 -3.24 -4.39
C ALA A 117 -10.55 -2.67 -5.79
N TRP A 118 -10.02 -1.49 -6.11
CA TRP A 118 -10.14 -0.91 -7.44
C TRP A 118 -9.48 -1.78 -8.52
N CYS A 119 -8.24 -2.24 -8.32
CA CYS A 119 -7.53 -3.08 -9.28
C CYS A 119 -8.28 -4.40 -9.52
N VAL A 120 -8.76 -5.06 -8.46
CA VAL A 120 -9.52 -6.31 -8.56
C VAL A 120 -10.83 -6.10 -9.29
N HIS A 121 -11.56 -5.02 -9.01
CA HIS A 121 -12.78 -4.67 -9.75
C HIS A 121 -12.51 -4.56 -11.26
N ARG A 122 -11.41 -3.89 -11.64
CA ARG A 122 -11.01 -3.73 -13.03
C ARG A 122 -10.64 -5.07 -13.68
N LEU A 123 -9.92 -5.94 -12.97
CA LEU A 123 -9.63 -7.29 -13.42
C LEU A 123 -10.89 -8.15 -13.59
N LEU A 124 -11.88 -8.03 -12.71
CA LEU A 124 -13.14 -8.76 -12.84
C LEU A 124 -13.94 -8.29 -14.06
N VAL A 125 -14.08 -6.98 -14.25
CA VAL A 125 -14.72 -6.41 -15.45
C VAL A 125 -13.97 -6.79 -16.72
N TRP A 126 -12.64 -6.85 -16.65
CA TRP A 126 -11.81 -7.32 -17.76
C TRP A 126 -12.12 -8.76 -18.16
N ASN A 127 -12.39 -9.63 -17.19
CA ASN A 127 -12.78 -11.04 -17.39
C ASN A 127 -14.30 -11.21 -17.63
N LEU A 128 -14.96 -10.19 -18.21
CA LEU A 128 -16.37 -10.22 -18.62
C LEU A 128 -17.39 -10.36 -17.47
N VAL A 129 -16.97 -10.12 -16.22
CA VAL A 129 -17.91 -10.05 -15.10
C VAL A 129 -18.71 -8.75 -15.18
N GLY A 130 -20.02 -8.82 -14.90
CA GLY A 130 -20.90 -7.65 -14.87
C GLY A 130 -20.37 -6.57 -13.89
N PRO A 131 -20.35 -5.26 -14.27
CA PRO A 131 -19.72 -4.22 -13.45
C PRO A 131 -20.31 -4.09 -12.04
N TRP A 132 -21.62 -4.21 -11.88
CA TRP A 132 -22.25 -4.15 -10.56
C TRP A 132 -22.03 -5.43 -9.75
N PHE A 133 -21.96 -6.58 -10.43
CA PHE A 133 -21.71 -7.85 -9.79
C PHE A 133 -20.27 -7.95 -9.27
N SER A 134 -19.30 -7.32 -9.94
CA SER A 134 -17.90 -7.33 -9.49
C SER A 134 -17.63 -6.47 -8.26
N VAL A 135 -18.54 -5.56 -7.87
CA VAL A 135 -18.38 -4.68 -6.70
C VAL A 135 -18.19 -5.48 -5.40
N PRO A 136 -19.14 -6.33 -4.97
CA PRO A 136 -19.00 -7.07 -3.71
C PRO A 136 -17.80 -8.03 -3.72
N PHE A 137 -17.52 -8.70 -4.84
CA PHE A 137 -16.38 -9.62 -4.93
C PHE A 137 -15.03 -8.89 -4.87
N ALA A 138 -14.91 -7.72 -5.49
CA ALA A 138 -13.69 -6.93 -5.40
C ALA A 138 -13.40 -6.50 -3.96
N LEU A 139 -14.43 -6.09 -3.22
CA LEU A 139 -14.30 -5.77 -1.80
C LEU A 139 -13.93 -7.00 -0.97
N CYS A 140 -14.64 -8.11 -1.14
CA CYS A 140 -14.32 -9.35 -0.42
C CYS A 140 -12.89 -9.83 -0.67
N ILE A 141 -12.44 -9.83 -1.94
CA ILE A 141 -11.09 -10.27 -2.29
C ILE A 141 -10.03 -9.34 -1.68
N ALA A 142 -10.23 -8.02 -1.71
CA ALA A 142 -9.27 -7.07 -1.17
C ALA A 142 -9.16 -7.15 0.36
N PHE A 143 -10.30 -7.16 1.06
CA PHE A 143 -10.34 -7.11 2.53
C PHE A 143 -10.15 -8.47 3.21
N LEU A 144 -10.45 -9.58 2.52
CA LEU A 144 -10.15 -10.95 3.01
C LEU A 144 -8.80 -11.47 2.50
N SER A 145 -7.99 -10.60 1.89
CA SER A 145 -6.69 -10.99 1.39
C SER A 145 -5.75 -11.36 2.55
N PRO A 146 -4.91 -12.42 2.41
CA PRO A 146 -3.95 -12.80 3.45
C PRO A 146 -2.90 -11.71 3.73
N GLN A 147 -2.76 -10.72 2.85
CA GLN A 147 -1.89 -9.56 3.02
C GLN A 147 -2.37 -8.67 4.19
N VAL A 148 -3.66 -8.64 4.50
CA VAL A 148 -4.18 -7.94 5.70
C VAL A 148 -3.61 -8.57 6.98
N LEU A 149 -3.43 -9.90 7.00
CA LEU A 149 -2.83 -10.61 8.14
C LEU A 149 -1.34 -10.30 8.34
N ARG A 150 -0.71 -9.58 7.41
CA ARG A 150 0.69 -9.14 7.50
C ARG A 150 0.87 -7.77 8.15
N PHE A 151 -0.23 -7.05 8.39
CA PHE A 151 -0.23 -5.75 9.05
C PHE A 151 0.40 -5.72 10.46
N PRO A 152 0.44 -6.79 11.28
CA PRO A 152 1.05 -6.69 12.62
C PRO A 152 2.58 -6.81 12.63
N GLY A 153 3.24 -7.09 11.50
CA GLY A 153 4.69 -7.32 11.55
C GLY A 153 5.46 -7.24 10.25
N HIS A 154 4.82 -7.44 9.10
CA HIS A 154 5.53 -7.56 7.81
C HIS A 154 5.06 -6.46 6.85
N TYR A 155 5.35 -5.21 7.18
CA TYR A 155 4.78 -4.05 6.49
C TYR A 155 5.11 -3.98 4.99
N ALA A 156 6.31 -4.43 4.57
CA ALA A 156 6.68 -4.49 3.16
C ALA A 156 5.78 -5.44 2.35
N LEU A 157 5.23 -6.46 2.99
CA LEU A 157 4.29 -7.42 2.39
C LEU A 157 2.82 -7.03 2.61
N GLY A 158 2.56 -6.01 3.42
CA GLY A 158 1.21 -5.51 3.72
C GLY A 158 0.56 -4.75 2.56
N TYR A 159 1.32 -4.36 1.53
CA TYR A 159 0.77 -3.66 0.37
C TYR A 159 -0.06 -4.59 -0.53
N THR A 160 -1.36 -4.63 -0.25
CA THR A 160 -2.31 -5.54 -0.89
C THR A 160 -2.47 -5.34 -2.40
N PHE A 161 -2.20 -4.13 -2.91
CA PHE A 161 -2.39 -3.81 -4.33
C PHE A 161 -1.29 -4.36 -5.26
N PHE A 162 -0.13 -4.76 -4.75
CA PHE A 162 1.04 -5.01 -5.61
C PHE A 162 0.79 -6.12 -6.64
N VAL A 163 0.18 -7.23 -6.22
CA VAL A 163 -0.15 -8.35 -7.11
C VAL A 163 -1.29 -8.00 -8.09
N PRO A 164 -2.46 -7.48 -7.63
CA PRO A 164 -3.53 -7.07 -8.55
C PRO A 164 -3.11 -5.99 -9.55
N LEU A 165 -2.32 -5.01 -9.12
CA LEU A 165 -1.83 -3.95 -10.00
C LEU A 165 -0.87 -4.50 -11.05
N GLY A 166 0.07 -5.37 -10.65
CA GLY A 166 0.98 -6.04 -11.58
C GLY A 166 0.24 -6.83 -12.65
N TRP A 167 -0.80 -7.57 -12.25
CA TRP A 167 -1.65 -8.29 -13.21
C TRP A 167 -2.40 -7.32 -14.12
N LEU A 168 -3.02 -6.28 -13.57
CA LEU A 168 -3.74 -5.28 -14.35
C LEU A 168 -2.82 -4.63 -15.41
N LEU A 169 -1.57 -4.33 -15.05
CA LEU A 169 -0.56 -3.78 -15.95
C LEU A 169 -0.22 -4.75 -17.09
N ILE A 170 0.00 -6.03 -16.79
CA ILE A 170 0.29 -7.06 -17.80
C ILE A 170 -0.92 -7.24 -18.74
N ALA A 171 -2.13 -7.30 -18.19
CA ALA A 171 -3.36 -7.39 -18.98
C ALA A 171 -3.53 -6.17 -19.89
N ALA A 172 -3.27 -4.96 -19.36
CA ALA A 172 -3.35 -3.73 -20.13
C ALA A 172 -2.32 -3.68 -21.27
N PHE A 173 -1.07 -4.08 -20.99
CA PHE A 173 -0.01 -4.16 -21.99
C PHE A 173 -0.35 -5.13 -23.13
N THR A 174 -0.83 -6.34 -22.81
CA THR A 174 -1.16 -7.36 -23.82
C THR A 174 -2.29 -6.95 -24.75
N ARG A 175 -3.29 -6.20 -24.28
CA ARG A 175 -4.44 -5.79 -25.10
C ARG A 175 -4.16 -4.55 -25.94
N TYR A 176 -3.54 -3.53 -25.34
CA TYR A 176 -3.42 -2.23 -25.99
C TYR A 176 -2.06 -2.02 -26.66
N LYS A 177 -1.05 -2.84 -26.35
CA LYS A 177 0.35 -2.67 -26.80
C LYS A 177 0.90 -1.26 -26.52
N LEU A 178 0.34 -0.60 -25.52
CA LEU A 178 0.71 0.74 -25.06
C LEU A 178 1.67 0.63 -23.87
N PRO A 179 2.49 1.67 -23.62
CA PRO A 179 3.29 1.73 -22.41
C PRO A 179 2.40 1.64 -21.15
N TRP A 180 2.99 1.11 -20.07
CA TRP A 180 2.29 0.54 -18.92
C TRP A 180 1.35 1.53 -18.24
N ILE A 181 1.74 2.80 -18.17
CA ILE A 181 1.00 3.88 -17.52
C ILE A 181 -0.21 4.32 -18.36
N THR A 182 -0.07 4.37 -19.68
CA THR A 182 -1.20 4.74 -20.57
C THR A 182 -2.18 3.59 -20.73
N ALA A 183 -1.69 2.35 -20.57
CA ALA A 183 -2.51 1.15 -20.55
C ALA A 183 -3.45 1.10 -19.33
N LEU A 184 -3.05 1.65 -18.17
CA LEU A 184 -3.91 1.78 -16.99
C LEU A 184 -5.11 2.70 -17.25
N ALA A 185 -4.87 3.87 -17.85
CA ALA A 185 -5.94 4.83 -18.20
C ALA A 185 -6.88 4.29 -19.29
N ALA A 186 -6.39 3.36 -20.11
CA ALA A 186 -7.10 2.70 -21.20
C ALA A 186 -7.97 1.52 -20.74
N SER A 187 -7.57 0.85 -19.66
CA SER A 187 -8.34 -0.23 -19.04
C SER A 187 -9.60 0.31 -18.35
#